data_AF-A0A7D9K986-F1
#
_entry.id   AF-A0A7D9K986-F1
#
_cell.length_a   1.000
_cell.length_b   1.000
_cell.length_c   1.000
_cell.angle_alpha   90.00
_cell.angle_beta   90.00
_cell.angle_gamma   90.00
#
_symmetry.space_group_name_H-M   'P 1'
#
loop_
_entity.id
_entity.type
_entity.pdbx_description
1 polymer ?
#
loop_
_entity_poly.entity_id
_entity_poly.type
_entity_poly.pdbx_seq_one_letter_code
_entity_poly.pdbx_strand_id
1 'polypeptide(L)' 'GDAVFWYNLRKSGAGDSSTRHAACPVIIGSKWVSNKWIHSYGQEFSRPCGLQDDALPWETTVY' A
#
# COMPACT_ATOMS: atom_id res chain seq x y z
N GLY A 1 7.54 -18.65 -5.06
CA GLY A 1 7.08 -17.48 -5.82
C GLY A 1 7.04 -16.33 -4.86
N ASP A 2 7.42 -15.15 -5.31
CA ASP A 2 7.56 -13.99 -4.43
C ASP A 2 6.30 -13.13 -4.51
N ALA A 3 6.03 -12.40 -3.43
CA ALA A 3 4.90 -11.50 -3.34
C ALA A 3 5.36 -10.16 -2.77
N VAL A 4 4.75 -9.09 -3.26
CA VAL A 4 4.89 -7.75 -2.73
C VAL A 4 3.51 -7.25 -2.34
N PHE A 5 3.43 -6.65 -1.16
CA PHE A 5 2.20 -6.15 -0.58
C PHE A 5 2.44 -4.73 -0.05
N TRP A 6 1.47 -3.85 -0.28
CA TRP A 6 1.49 -2.47 0.19
C TRP A 6 0.06 -1.96 0.40
N TYR A 7 -0.07 -0.85 1.12
CA TYR A 7 -1.36 -0.20 1.36
C TYR A 7 -1.52 1.00 0.41
N ASN A 8 -2.61 1.02 -0.36
CA ASN A 8 -2.93 2.19 -1.20
C ASN A 8 -3.58 3.34 -0.40
N LEU A 9 -4.01 3.08 0.83
CA LEU A 9 -4.70 4.03 1.71
C LEU A 9 -3.93 4.21 3.02
N ARG A 10 -3.83 5.46 3.49
CA ARG A 10 -3.43 5.81 4.85
C ARG A 10 -4.40 5.23 5.87
N LYS A 11 -4.02 5.18 7.16
CA LYS A 11 -4.96 4.80 8.25
C LYS A 11 -6.23 5.66 8.30
N SER A 12 -6.17 6.93 7.92
CA SER A 12 -7.32 7.82 7.77
C SER A 12 -8.31 7.39 6.68
N GLY A 13 -7.90 6.50 5.79
CA GLY A 13 -8.64 6.13 4.58
C GLY A 13 -8.32 7.02 3.37
N ALA A 14 -7.53 8.08 3.53
CA ALA A 14 -7.06 8.90 2.42
C ALA A 14 -6.15 8.09 1.47
N GLY A 15 -6.25 8.35 0.17
CA GLY A 15 -5.39 7.71 -0.82
C GLY A 15 -3.93 8.14 -0.67
N ASP A 16 -3.01 7.17 -0.68
CA ASP A 16 -1.57 7.43 -0.59
C ASP A 16 -0.94 7.52 -1.99
N SER A 17 -0.67 8.75 -2.43
CA SER A 17 -0.06 9.02 -3.73
C SER A 17 1.35 8.44 -3.89
N SER A 18 2.07 8.19 -2.79
CA SER A 18 3.42 7.60 -2.82
C SER A 18 3.41 6.13 -3.23
N THR A 19 2.25 5.46 -3.19
CA THR A 19 2.09 4.05 -3.56
C THR A 19 1.64 3.82 -5.00
N ARG A 20 1.63 4.89 -5.80
CA ARG A 20 1.37 4.79 -7.24
C ARG A 20 2.47 3.95 -7.90
N HIS A 21 2.05 2.91 -8.62
CA HIS A 21 2.96 1.96 -9.23
C HIS A 21 2.48 1.54 -10.63
N ALA A 22 3.42 1.01 -11.39
CA ALA A 22 3.19 0.42 -12.71
C ALA A 22 4.14 -0.77 -12.89
N ALA A 23 3.97 -1.52 -13.97
CA ALA A 23 4.95 -2.51 -14.40
C ALA A 23 5.85 -1.91 -15.47
N CYS A 24 7.16 -2.08 -15.32
CA CYS A 24 8.10 -1.77 -16.41
C CYS A 24 7.94 -2.77 -17.57
N PRO A 25 8.29 -2.37 -18.81
CA PRO A 25 8.31 -3.27 -19.96
C PRO A 25 9.22 -4.49 -19.72
N VAL A 26 8.81 -5.64 -20.26
CA VAL A 26 9.65 -6.85 -20.30
C VAL A 26 10.52 -6.79 -21.56
N ILE A 27 11.84 -6.72 -21.39
CA ILE A 27 12.77 -6.62 -22.52
C ILE A 27 13.02 -7.99 -23.17
N ILE A 28 13.05 -9.08 -22.39
CA ILE A 28 13.26 -10.46 -22.86
C ILE A 28 12.33 -11.40 -22.10
N GLY A 29 11.68 -12.32 -22.81
CA GLY A 29 10.84 -13.37 -22.22
C GLY A 29 9.40 -12.94 -21.92
N SER A 30 8.82 -13.44 -20.83
CA SER A 30 7.43 -13.17 -20.44
C SER A 30 7.28 -13.04 -18.93
N LYS A 31 6.44 -12.11 -18.48
CA LYS A 31 6.11 -11.89 -17.07
C LYS A 31 4.64 -12.22 -16.82
N TRP A 32 4.40 -13.12 -15.87
CA TRP A 32 3.05 -13.47 -15.39
C TRP A 32 2.89 -12.99 -13.96
N VAL A 33 1.78 -12.31 -13.68
CA VAL A 33 1.47 -11.78 -12.35
C VAL A 33 0.00 -12.04 -12.02
N SER A 34 -0.29 -12.15 -10.73
CA SER A 34 -1.66 -12.22 -10.21
C SER A 34 -1.85 -11.12 -9.18
N ASN A 35 -2.83 -10.25 -9.40
CA ASN A 35 -3.14 -9.17 -8.48
C ASN A 35 -4.32 -9.57 -7.60
N LYS A 36 -4.20 -9.32 -6.29
CA LYS A 36 -5.32 -9.41 -5.36
C LYS A 36 -5.52 -8.04 -4.71
N TRP A 37 -6.69 -7.47 -4.95
CA TRP A 37 -7.12 -6.28 -4.21
C TRP A 37 -7.86 -6.70 -2.95
N ILE A 38 -7.49 -6.05 -1.85
CA ILE A 38 -8.09 -6.22 -0.52
C ILE A 38 -8.72 -4.88 -0.17
N HIS A 39 -10.02 -4.89 0.06
CA HIS A 39 -10.77 -3.69 0.41
C HIS A 39 -10.65 -3.39 1.91
N SER A 40 -10.76 -2.12 2.29
CA SER A 40 -10.76 -1.69 3.70
C SER A 40 -11.99 -2.17 4.46
N TYR A 41 -13.13 -2.25 3.78
CA TYR A 41 -14.37 -2.78 4.36
C TYR A 41 -14.22 -4.26 4.71
N GLY A 42 -14.63 -4.64 5.92
CA GLY A 42 -14.49 -5.99 6.48
C GLY A 42 -13.11 -6.27 7.07
N GLN A 43 -12.26 -5.25 7.25
CA GLN A 43 -10.92 -5.37 7.84
C GLN A 43 -10.77 -4.58 9.15
N GLU A 44 -11.87 -4.19 9.78
CA GLU A 44 -11.91 -3.28 10.93
C GLU A 44 -11.13 -3.81 12.14
N PHE A 45 -11.08 -5.13 12.29
CA PHE A 45 -10.35 -5.80 13.38
C PHE A 45 -8.90 -6.14 13.04
N SER A 46 -8.59 -6.32 11.75
CA SER A 46 -7.23 -6.64 11.28
C SER A 46 -6.40 -5.39 11.01
N ARG A 47 -7.03 -4.29 10.61
CA ARG A 47 -6.42 -2.98 10.39
C ARG A 47 -7.40 -1.87 10.80
N PRO A 48 -7.40 -1.46 12.09
CA PRO A 48 -8.24 -0.38 12.56
C PRO A 48 -7.96 0.93 11.81
N CYS A 49 -9.02 1.67 11.47
CA CYS A 49 -8.91 3.01 10.90
C CYS A 49 -8.40 4.01 11.96
N GLY A 50 -7.67 5.02 11.51
CA GLY A 50 -7.22 6.14 12.34
C GLY A 50 -7.96 7.43 12.00
N LEU A 51 -7.99 8.38 12.93
CA LEU A 51 -8.45 9.75 12.63
C LEU A 51 -7.36 10.59 11.96
N GLN A 52 -6.13 10.10 11.95
CA GLN A 52 -4.94 10.75 11.40
C GLN A 52 -4.30 9.84 10.35
N ASP A 53 -3.49 10.43 9.49
CA ASP A 53 -2.65 9.68 8.55
C ASP A 53 -1.63 8.81 9.28
N ASP A 54 -1.00 7.89 8.55
CA ASP A 54 0.12 7.11 9.10
C ASP A 54 1.22 8.09 9.51
N ALA A 55 1.69 7.99 10.76
CA ALA A 55 2.81 8.79 11.24
C ALA A 55 3.98 8.61 10.27
N LEU A 56 4.41 9.69 9.64
CA LEU A 56 5.54 9.61 8.73
C LEU A 56 6.78 9.29 9.56
N PRO A 57 7.67 8.39 9.12
CA PRO A 57 8.87 8.04 9.89
C PRO A 57 9.73 9.27 10.24
N TRP A 58 9.64 10.32 9.42
CA TRP A 58 10.33 11.59 9.60
C TRP A 58 9.56 12.63 10.43
N GLU A 59 8.27 12.43 10.73
CA GLU A 59 7.50 13.33 11.63
C GLU A 59 7.72 13.00 13.11
N THR A 60 8.13 11.77 13.43
CA THR A 60 8.40 11.34 14.82
C THR A 60 9.87 11.50 15.23
N THR A 61 10.74 11.90 14.31
CA THR A 61 12.15 12.21 14.62
C THR A 61 12.30 13.72 14.75
N VAL A 62 11.79 14.25 15.86
CA VAL A 62 12.08 15.60 16.34
C VAL A 62 13.50 15.59 16.90
N TYR A 63 14.35 16.50 16.43
CA TYR A 63 15.49 16.96 17.24
C TYR A 63 14.98 17.62 18.52
#